data_AF-A0AAD9MQ53-F1
#
_entry.id   AF-A0AAD9MQ53-F1
#
_cell.length_a   1.000
_cell.length_b   1.000
_cell.length_c   1.000
_cell.angle_alpha   90.00
_cell.angle_beta   90.00
_cell.angle_gamma   90.00
#
_symmetry.space_group_name_H-M   'P 1'
#
loop_
_entity.id
_entity.type
_entity.pdbx_description
1 polymer ?
#
loop_
_entity_poly.entity_id
_entity_poly.type
_entity_poly.pdbx_seq_one_letter_code
_entity_poly.pdbx_strand_id
1 'polypeptide(L)'
;MRRIYQLHFTSWPDKGTPQYAYPLLAFRRKLLSLEPLRRGPLVVHCSAGIGRTGTFIAIDILTNEAATEGHVDVFSCVNQLRTQRMNMVQTLDQYVYIYQALIEARQETAVSCSQLKQTFDELCREEKLAEQFKQLNVLTSQSDQVTCAAREPSNVGKNRDPDIVPSL
;
A
#
# COMPACT_ATOMS: atom_id res chain seq x y z
N MET A 1 -17.30 -21.52 22.44
CA MET A 1 -16.11 -20.64 22.44
C MET A 1 -16.02 -19.93 21.09
N ARG A 2 -15.85 -18.60 21.04
CA ARG A 2 -15.72 -17.85 19.77
C ARG A 2 -14.23 -17.67 19.46
N ARG A 3 -13.80 -18.04 18.26
CA ARG A 3 -12.43 -17.79 17.79
C ARG A 3 -12.30 -16.34 17.32
N ILE A 4 -11.29 -15.64 17.81
CA ILE A 4 -10.98 -14.25 17.44
C ILE A 4 -9.65 -14.22 16.71
N TYR A 5 -9.58 -13.47 15.62
CA TYR A 5 -8.35 -13.17 14.90
C TYR A 5 -8.04 -11.68 15.07
N GLN A 6 -6.87 -11.36 15.60
CA GLN A 6 -6.35 -10.00 15.67
C GLN A 6 -5.18 -9.90 14.70
N LEU A 7 -5.30 -9.00 13.73
CA LEU A 7 -4.22 -8.69 12.80
C LEU A 7 -3.59 -7.36 13.21
N HIS A 8 -2.27 -7.32 13.34
CA HIS A 8 -1.53 -6.13 13.75
C HIS A 8 -0.63 -5.65 12.61
N PHE A 9 -0.93 -4.49 12.05
CA PHE A 9 -0.07 -3.84 11.07
C PHE A 9 1.00 -3.00 11.78
N THR A 10 2.25 -3.44 11.69
CA THR A 10 3.39 -2.87 12.44
C THR A 10 4.27 -1.92 11.62
N SER A 11 4.07 -1.86 10.31
CA SER A 11 4.90 -1.06 9.39
C SER A 11 4.39 0.37 9.17
N TRP A 12 3.54 0.89 10.05
CA TRP A 12 3.07 2.28 9.99
C TRP A 12 3.93 3.17 10.89
N PRO A 13 4.67 4.15 10.33
CA PRO A 13 5.55 5.01 11.12
C PRO A 13 4.77 5.93 12.08
N ASP A 14 5.44 6.40 13.14
CA ASP A 14 4.85 7.30 14.12
C ASP A 14 4.48 8.67 13.53
N LYS A 15 5.26 9.14 12.55
CA LYS A 15 4.99 10.36 11.78
C LYS A 15 4.76 10.01 10.31
N GLY A 16 3.74 10.61 9.70
CA GLY A 16 3.42 10.43 8.29
C GLY A 16 2.70 9.11 7.96
N THR A 17 2.97 8.60 6.76
CA THR A 17 2.39 7.38 6.19
C THR A 17 3.50 6.41 5.78
N PRO A 18 3.19 5.12 5.59
CA PRO A 18 4.14 4.20 4.97
C PRO A 18 4.63 4.75 3.63
N GLN A 19 5.89 4.47 3.30
CA GLN A 19 6.49 4.89 2.03
C GLN A 19 5.86 4.18 0.82
N TYR A 20 5.49 2.91 1.00
CA TYR A 20 4.89 2.07 -0.03
C TYR A 20 3.55 1.55 0.44
N ALA A 21 2.56 1.46 -0.44
CA ALA A 21 1.24 0.98 -0.07
C ALA A 21 1.15 -0.56 -0.05
N TYR A 22 2.05 -1.25 -0.77
CA TYR A 22 2.09 -2.71 -0.86
C TYR A 22 1.88 -3.43 0.48
N PRO A 23 2.61 -3.10 1.57
CA PRO A 23 2.46 -3.85 2.83
C PRO A 23 1.05 -3.73 3.40
N LEU A 24 0.40 -2.57 3.27
CA LEU A 24 -0.97 -2.37 3.74
C LEU A 24 -1.98 -3.08 2.85
N LEU A 25 -1.76 -3.11 1.53
CA LEU A 25 -2.58 -3.87 0.59
C LEU A 25 -2.45 -5.38 0.83
N ALA A 26 -1.24 -5.89 1.10
CA ALA A 26 -1.01 -7.27 1.48
C ALA A 26 -1.69 -7.62 2.83
N PHE A 27 -1.62 -6.70 3.80
CA PHE A 27 -2.34 -6.82 5.07
C PHE A 27 -3.86 -6.92 4.85
N ARG A 28 -4.42 -6.06 3.98
CA ARG A 28 -5.83 -6.12 3.57
C ARG A 28 -6.18 -7.46 2.92
N ARG A 29 -5.37 -7.99 2.01
CA ARG A 29 -5.59 -9.34 1.43
C ARG A 29 -5.62 -10.42 2.50
N LYS A 30 -4.72 -10.34 3.48
CA LYS A 30 -4.73 -11.27 4.61
C LYS A 30 -6.01 -11.16 5.42
N LEU A 31 -6.52 -9.95 5.67
CA LEU A 31 -7.81 -9.72 6.30
C LEU A 31 -8.95 -10.37 5.49
N LEU A 32 -9.01 -10.14 4.18
CA LEU A 32 -10.04 -10.69 3.30
C LEU A 32 -10.04 -12.23 3.28
N SER A 33 -8.87 -12.86 3.36
CA SER A 33 -8.77 -14.33 3.48
C SER A 33 -9.47 -14.90 4.74
N LEU A 34 -9.77 -14.07 5.74
CA LEU A 34 -10.46 -14.44 6.96
C LEU A 34 -11.95 -14.04 6.96
N GLU A 35 -12.44 -13.32 5.95
CA GLU A 35 -13.84 -12.88 5.88
C GLU A 35 -14.87 -14.01 5.96
N PRO A 36 -14.67 -15.20 5.35
CA PRO A 36 -15.62 -16.32 5.48
C PRO A 36 -15.85 -16.77 6.93
N LEU A 37 -14.95 -16.41 7.86
CA LEU A 37 -15.05 -16.73 9.28
C LEU A 37 -15.74 -15.62 10.08
N ARG A 38 -16.03 -14.47 9.46
CA ARG A 38 -16.57 -13.27 10.10
C ARG A 38 -18.06 -13.44 10.40
N ARG A 39 -18.47 -13.10 11.63
CA ARG A 39 -19.86 -13.15 12.11
C ARG A 39 -20.32 -11.80 12.70
N GLY A 40 -19.89 -10.69 12.11
CA GLY A 40 -20.18 -9.34 12.62
C GLY A 40 -19.27 -8.27 12.02
N PRO A 41 -19.40 -7.00 12.46
CA PRO A 41 -18.57 -5.91 11.97
C PRO A 41 -17.09 -6.14 12.31
N LEU A 42 -16.21 -5.68 11.43
CA LEU A 42 -14.77 -5.65 11.68
C LEU A 42 -14.45 -4.52 12.66
N VAL A 43 -13.65 -4.82 13.68
CA VAL A 43 -13.09 -3.80 14.57
C VAL A 43 -11.74 -3.37 14.02
N VAL A 44 -11.63 -2.10 13.64
CA VAL A 44 -10.37 -1.47 13.22
C VAL A 44 -10.05 -0.37 14.23
N HIS A 45 -8.83 -0.35 14.77
CA HIS A 45 -8.41 0.69 15.71
C HIS A 45 -6.96 1.09 15.47
N CYS A 46 -6.61 2.27 15.98
CA CYS A 46 -5.23 2.72 16.17
C CYS A 46 -5.09 3.23 17.60
N SER A 47 -4.55 4.43 17.80
CA SER A 47 -4.60 5.12 19.10
C SER A 47 -5.94 5.85 19.29
N ALA A 48 -6.18 6.93 18.55
CA ALA A 48 -7.45 7.69 18.60
C ALA A 48 -8.59 7.11 17.73
N GLY A 49 -8.28 6.12 16.87
CA GLY A 49 -9.27 5.49 15.99
C GLY A 49 -9.82 6.40 14.90
N ILE A 50 -9.04 7.37 14.40
CA ILE A 50 -9.48 8.33 13.36
C ILE A 50 -8.52 8.43 12.16
N GLY A 51 -7.20 8.50 12.41
CA GLY A 51 -6.17 8.65 11.35
C GLY A 51 -5.94 7.35 10.60
N ARG A 52 -4.97 6.54 11.05
CA ARG A 52 -4.64 5.22 10.45
C ARG A 52 -5.87 4.32 10.25
N THR A 53 -6.79 4.34 11.22
CA THR A 53 -8.07 3.63 11.15
C THR A 53 -8.94 4.10 9.99
N GLY A 54 -9.15 5.42 9.85
CA GLY A 54 -9.94 5.96 8.75
C GLY A 54 -9.28 5.74 7.40
N THR A 55 -7.95 5.87 7.32
CA THR A 55 -7.21 5.60 6.10
C THR A 55 -7.36 4.14 5.66
N PHE A 56 -7.22 3.18 6.58
CA PHE A 56 -7.40 1.76 6.26
C PHE A 56 -8.84 1.45 5.80
N ILE A 57 -9.85 1.98 6.51
CA ILE A 57 -11.26 1.79 6.15
C ILE A 57 -11.56 2.38 4.77
N ALA A 58 -11.08 3.60 4.48
CA ALA A 58 -11.26 4.23 3.18
C ALA A 58 -10.64 3.40 2.06
N ILE A 59 -9.39 2.94 2.23
CA ILE A 59 -8.72 2.07 1.25
C ILE A 59 -9.52 0.78 1.05
N ASP A 60 -10.04 0.17 2.12
CA ASP A 60 -10.81 -1.06 2.02
C ASP A 60 -12.10 -0.91 1.21
N ILE A 61 -12.85 0.17 1.48
CA ILE A 61 -14.08 0.53 0.75
C ILE A 61 -13.75 0.82 -0.71
N LEU A 62 -12.85 1.77 -0.95
CA LEU A 62 -12.54 2.28 -2.30
C LEU A 62 -11.89 1.21 -3.19
N THR A 63 -11.12 0.28 -2.62
CA THR A 63 -10.56 -0.84 -3.39
C THR A 63 -11.66 -1.82 -3.82
N ASN A 64 -12.68 -2.04 -2.98
CA ASN A 64 -13.84 -2.84 -3.36
C ASN A 64 -14.68 -2.11 -4.43
N GLU A 65 -14.97 -0.82 -4.24
CA GLU A 65 -15.70 0.00 -5.23
C GLU A 65 -14.98 0.02 -6.59
N ALA A 66 -13.65 0.19 -6.60
CA ALA A 66 -12.86 0.12 -7.82
C ALA A 66 -13.04 -1.22 -8.56
N ALA A 67 -13.10 -2.32 -7.83
CA ALA A 67 -13.25 -3.66 -8.40
C ALA A 67 -14.68 -3.95 -8.87
N THR A 68 -15.71 -3.41 -8.20
CA THR A 68 -17.12 -3.68 -8.52
C THR A 68 -17.72 -2.68 -9.50
N GLU A 69 -17.32 -1.41 -9.44
CA GLU A 69 -17.95 -0.30 -10.17
C GLU A 69 -17.01 0.36 -11.19
N GLY A 70 -15.72 0.02 -11.17
CA GLY A 70 -14.71 0.54 -12.10
C GLY A 70 -14.33 2.01 -11.90
N HIS A 71 -14.85 2.66 -10.86
CA HIS A 71 -14.54 4.04 -10.50
C HIS A 71 -14.50 4.20 -8.97
N VAL A 72 -13.93 5.31 -8.50
CA VAL A 72 -13.77 5.61 -7.07
C VAL A 72 -13.99 7.09 -6.81
N ASP A 73 -14.61 7.43 -5.68
CA ASP A 73 -14.72 8.81 -5.19
C ASP A 73 -14.16 8.92 -3.78
N VAL A 74 -12.87 9.21 -3.69
CA VAL A 74 -12.14 9.35 -2.43
C VAL A 74 -12.72 10.48 -1.57
N PHE A 75 -13.14 11.59 -2.19
CA PHE A 75 -13.66 12.74 -1.47
C PHE A 75 -14.98 12.39 -0.78
N SER A 76 -15.92 11.83 -1.55
CA SER A 76 -17.22 11.42 -1.03
C SER A 76 -17.08 10.32 0.03
N CYS A 77 -16.23 9.32 -0.18
CA CYS A 77 -15.96 8.28 0.80
C CYS A 77 -15.45 8.86 2.12
N VAL A 78 -14.41 9.71 2.10
CA VAL A 78 -13.87 10.32 3.32
C VAL A 78 -14.87 11.26 3.99
N ASN A 79 -15.66 12.01 3.21
CA ASN A 79 -16.70 12.87 3.75
C ASN A 79 -17.78 12.05 4.47
N GLN A 80 -18.21 10.93 3.88
CA GLN A 80 -19.15 9.99 4.52
C GLN A 80 -18.56 9.37 5.80
N LEU A 81 -17.29 8.96 5.81
CA LEU A 81 -16.65 8.47 7.04
C LEU A 81 -16.68 9.53 8.15
N ARG A 82 -16.50 10.81 7.79
CA ARG A 82 -16.54 11.94 8.73
C ARG A 82 -17.93 12.24 9.28
N THR A 83 -19.01 11.83 8.60
CA THR A 83 -20.37 11.93 9.17
C THR A 83 -20.63 10.88 10.27
N GLN A 84 -19.93 9.73 10.20
CA GLN A 84 -20.08 8.65 11.18
C GLN A 84 -19.11 8.78 12.36
N ARG A 85 -17.91 9.30 12.12
CA ARG A 85 -16.90 9.56 13.16
C ARG A 85 -16.07 10.78 12.79
N MET A 86 -15.95 11.71 13.73
CA MET A 86 -15.18 12.95 13.51
C MET A 86 -13.73 12.68 13.07
N ASN A 87 -13.21 13.54 12.19
CA ASN A 87 -11.81 13.57 11.78
C ASN A 87 -11.25 12.25 11.20
N MET A 88 -12.11 11.39 10.64
CA MET A 88 -11.65 10.23 9.87
C MET A 88 -10.75 10.67 8.73
N VAL A 89 -9.59 10.02 8.60
CA VAL A 89 -8.45 10.47 7.77
C VAL A 89 -7.99 11.85 8.24
N GLN A 90 -7.04 11.86 9.17
CA GLN A 90 -6.73 13.04 9.99
C GLN A 90 -5.78 14.03 9.31
N THR A 91 -4.84 13.54 8.49
CA THR A 91 -3.81 14.37 7.87
C THR A 91 -3.90 14.35 6.35
N LEU A 92 -3.31 15.37 5.70
CA LEU A 92 -3.20 15.42 4.24
C LEU A 92 -2.41 14.22 3.70
N ASP A 93 -1.28 13.87 4.33
CA ASP A 93 -0.46 12.72 3.92
C ASP A 93 -1.27 11.43 3.91
N GLN A 94 -2.12 11.21 4.91
CA GLN A 94 -3.03 10.07 4.98
C GLN A 94 -4.04 10.08 3.83
N TYR A 95 -4.55 11.25 3.45
CA TYR A 95 -5.48 11.41 2.34
C TYR A 95 -4.79 11.12 1.00
N VAL A 96 -3.59 11.66 0.77
CA VAL A 96 -2.75 11.38 -0.42
C VAL A 96 -2.39 9.90 -0.50
N TYR A 97 -2.06 9.29 0.63
CA TYR A 97 -1.72 7.87 0.70
C TYR A 97 -2.88 6.95 0.29
N ILE A 98 -4.15 7.37 0.46
CA ILE A 98 -5.29 6.61 -0.08
C ILE A 98 -5.19 6.52 -1.61
N TYR A 99 -4.89 7.63 -2.29
CA TYR A 99 -4.72 7.62 -3.75
C TYR A 99 -3.54 6.75 -4.19
N GLN A 100 -2.40 6.84 -3.48
CA GLN A 100 -1.24 5.99 -3.75
C GLN A 100 -1.59 4.50 -3.62
N ALA A 101 -2.30 4.13 -2.54
CA ALA A 101 -2.76 2.76 -2.33
C ALA A 101 -3.74 2.29 -3.41
N LEU A 102 -4.65 3.14 -3.87
CA LEU A 102 -5.61 2.79 -4.93
C LEU A 102 -4.92 2.60 -6.28
N ILE A 103 -3.95 3.45 -6.62
CA ILE A 103 -3.15 3.30 -7.85
C ILE A 103 -2.39 1.98 -7.81
N GLU A 104 -1.74 1.70 -6.68
CA GLU A 104 -0.95 0.48 -6.50
C GLU A 104 -1.82 -0.79 -6.46
N ALA A 105 -3.04 -0.71 -5.93
CA ALA A 105 -3.99 -1.82 -5.88
C ALA A 105 -4.48 -2.28 -7.27
N ARG A 106 -4.33 -1.45 -8.33
CA ARG A 106 -4.76 -1.81 -9.70
C ARG A 106 -3.98 -2.97 -10.29
N GLN A 107 -2.76 -3.21 -9.82
CA GLN A 107 -1.89 -4.24 -10.33
C GLN A 107 -1.53 -5.22 -9.22
N GLU A 108 -2.05 -6.44 -9.31
CA GLU A 108 -1.67 -7.53 -8.43
C GLU A 108 -0.70 -8.47 -9.15
N THR A 109 0.49 -8.61 -8.57
CA THR A 109 1.58 -9.44 -9.11
C THR A 109 1.92 -10.63 -8.22
N ALA A 110 1.15 -10.86 -7.15
CA ALA A 110 1.34 -12.00 -6.26
C ALA A 110 0.82 -13.28 -6.93
N VAL A 111 1.68 -14.30 -7.02
CA VAL A 111 1.36 -15.59 -7.66
C VAL A 111 1.49 -16.71 -6.64
N SER A 112 0.51 -17.62 -6.58
CA SER A 112 0.58 -18.80 -5.73
C SER A 112 1.63 -19.80 -6.25
N CYS A 113 2.26 -20.56 -5.35
CA CYS A 113 3.30 -21.53 -5.75
C CYS A 113 2.78 -22.57 -6.76
N SER A 114 1.51 -22.98 -6.65
CA SER A 114 0.88 -23.92 -7.57
C SER A 114 0.68 -23.36 -8.98
N GLN A 115 0.54 -22.04 -9.11
CA GLN A 115 0.30 -21.36 -10.40
C GLN A 115 1.59 -20.79 -11.01
N LEU A 116 2.69 -20.72 -10.24
CA LEU A 116 3.93 -20.06 -10.63
C LEU A 116 4.44 -20.49 -12.00
N LYS A 117 4.50 -21.80 -12.28
CA LYS A 117 4.98 -22.31 -13.56
C LYS A 117 4.13 -21.81 -14.72
N GLN A 118 2.81 -21.94 -14.61
CA GLN A 118 1.87 -21.51 -15.64
C GLN A 118 1.99 -19.99 -15.88
N THR A 119 1.96 -19.20 -14.81
CA THR A 119 2.06 -17.74 -14.91
C THR A 119 3.40 -17.31 -15.52
N PHE A 120 4.51 -17.97 -15.16
CA PHE A 120 5.81 -17.67 -15.73
C PHE A 120 5.87 -17.99 -17.24
N ASP A 121 5.34 -19.14 -17.66
CA ASP A 121 5.29 -19.53 -19.06
C ASP A 121 4.44 -18.53 -19.88
N GLU A 122 3.31 -18.08 -19.34
CA GLU A 122 2.46 -17.04 -19.93
C GLU A 122 3.18 -15.69 -20.04
N LEU A 123 3.86 -15.25 -18.97
CA LEU A 123 4.62 -13.99 -18.95
C LEU A 123 5.77 -13.98 -19.97
N CYS A 124 6.42 -15.12 -20.18
CA CYS A 124 7.48 -15.26 -21.17
C CYS A 124 6.92 -15.25 -22.59
N ARG A 125 5.86 -16.03 -22.84
CA ARG A 125 5.23 -16.14 -24.16
C ARG A 125 4.69 -14.81 -24.66
N GLU A 126 4.15 -13.99 -23.76
CA GLU A 126 3.50 -12.71 -24.11
C GLU A 126 4.43 -11.50 -23.96
N GLU A 127 5.73 -11.72 -23.73
CA GLU A 127 6.74 -10.67 -23.46
C GLU A 127 6.40 -9.72 -22.29
N LYS A 128 5.36 -10.06 -21.51
CA LYS A 128 4.87 -9.30 -20.35
C LYS A 128 5.90 -9.22 -19.23
N LEU A 129 6.82 -10.18 -19.15
CA LEU A 129 7.91 -10.13 -18.19
C LEU A 129 8.79 -8.87 -18.39
N ALA A 130 9.11 -8.53 -19.63
CA ALA A 130 9.90 -7.33 -19.95
C ALA A 130 9.11 -6.06 -19.67
N GLU A 131 7.80 -6.07 -19.92
CA GLU A 131 6.90 -4.95 -19.59
C GLU A 131 6.81 -4.70 -18.09
N GLN A 132 6.58 -5.76 -17.28
CA GLN A 132 6.57 -5.67 -15.82
C GLN A 132 7.93 -5.19 -15.28
N PHE A 133 9.04 -5.68 -15.86
CA PHE A 133 10.36 -5.20 -15.47
C PHE A 133 10.55 -3.71 -15.78
N LYS A 134 10.04 -3.20 -16.91
CA LYS A 134 10.07 -1.76 -17.23
C LYS A 134 9.27 -0.92 -16.23
N GLN A 135 8.14 -1.44 -15.73
CA GLN A 135 7.32 -0.75 -14.72
C GLN A 135 8.07 -0.56 -13.39
N LEU A 136 8.96 -1.48 -13.01
CA LEU A 136 9.79 -1.32 -11.82
C LEU A 136 10.69 -0.09 -11.91
N ASN A 137 11.28 0.18 -13.08
CA ASN A 137 12.15 1.36 -13.26
C ASN A 137 11.38 2.69 -13.11
N VAL A 138 10.10 2.71 -13.51
CA VAL A 138 9.22 3.88 -13.34
C VAL A 138 8.92 4.12 -11.87
N LEU A 139 8.69 3.05 -11.09
CA LEU A 139 8.42 3.12 -9.65
C LEU A 139 9.67 3.37 -8.80
N THR A 140 10.86 3.05 -9.32
CA THR A 140 12.15 3.13 -8.60
C THR A 140 12.83 4.50 -8.72
N SER A 141 12.29 5.43 -9.52
CA SER A 141 12.85 6.78 -9.74
C SER A 141 11.96 7.85 -9.09
N GLN A 142 12.36 8.76 -8.21
CA GLN A 142 13.68 9.26 -7.81
C GLN A 142 13.71 9.36 -6.28
N SER A 143 14.78 8.87 -5.63
CA SER A 143 15.14 9.42 -4.32
C SER A 143 15.32 10.92 -4.49
N ASP A 144 14.68 11.74 -3.67
CA ASP A 144 14.92 13.18 -3.65
C ASP A 144 16.43 13.42 -3.63
N GLN A 145 16.95 13.94 -4.74
CA GLN A 145 18.39 14.19 -4.95
C GLN A 145 18.95 15.18 -3.92
N VAL A 146 18.08 15.79 -3.12
CA VAL A 146 18.34 16.95 -2.28
C VAL A 146 18.94 16.57 -0.92
N THR A 147 18.79 15.32 -0.46
CA THR A 147 19.22 14.92 0.88
C THR A 147 19.80 13.51 0.92
N CYS A 148 20.79 13.16 0.10
CA CYS A 148 21.49 11.88 0.28
C CYS A 148 22.79 12.12 1.04
N ALA A 149 22.86 11.71 2.31
CA ALA A 149 24.08 11.83 3.11
C ALA A 149 25.30 11.14 2.44
N ALA A 150 25.07 10.14 1.59
CA ALA A 150 26.13 9.49 0.81
C ALA A 150 26.72 10.39 -0.29
N ARG A 151 26.00 11.42 -0.75
CA ARG A 151 26.46 12.39 -1.77
C ARG A 151 27.19 13.60 -1.18
N GLU A 152 27.28 13.70 0.15
CA GLU A 152 28.07 14.74 0.83
C GLU A 152 29.56 14.64 0.46
N PRO A 153 30.29 15.76 0.28
CA PRO A 153 31.70 15.75 -0.13
C PRO A 153 32.60 14.87 0.74
N SER A 154 32.28 14.75 2.03
CA SER A 154 33.00 13.91 3.00
C SER A 154 32.75 12.40 2.84
N ASN A 155 31.70 12.02 2.11
CA ASN A 155 31.24 10.65 1.92
C ASN A 155 31.36 10.14 0.48
N VAL A 156 31.51 11.02 -0.52
CA VAL A 156 31.65 10.64 -1.94
C VAL A 156 32.77 9.62 -2.14
N GLY A 157 33.93 9.80 -1.49
CA GLY A 157 35.06 8.88 -1.58
C GLY A 157 34.84 7.51 -0.93
N LYS A 158 33.71 7.30 -0.23
CA LYS A 158 33.32 6.03 0.39
C LYS A 158 32.39 5.21 -0.50
N ASN A 159 31.90 5.78 -1.60
CA ASN A 159 31.00 5.10 -2.53
C ASN A 159 31.81 4.42 -3.64
N ARG A 160 31.64 3.10 -3.80
CA ARG A 160 32.26 2.35 -4.91
C ARG A 160 31.66 2.74 -6.26
N ASP A 161 30.35 2.98 -6.28
CA ASP A 161 29.58 3.40 -7.45
C ASP A 161 28.83 4.70 -7.07
N PRO A 162 29.05 5.81 -7.79
CA PRO A 162 28.40 7.09 -7.48
C PRO A 162 26.90 7.11 -7.80
N ASP A 163 26.43 6.21 -8.68
CA ASP A 163 25.03 6.15 -9.12
C ASP A 163 24.19 5.23 -8.23
N ILE A 164 24.83 4.33 -7.47
CA ILE A 164 24.17 3.39 -6.56
C ILE A 164 24.50 3.77 -5.12
N VAL A 165 23.68 4.66 -4.56
CA VAL A 165 23.81 5.13 -3.17
C VAL A 165 22.51 4.92 -2.39
N PRO A 166 22.56 4.70 -1.07
CA PRO A 166 21.35 4.57 -0.26
C PRO A 166 20.46 5.84 -0.34
N SER A 167 19.15 5.64 -0.50
CA SER A 167 18.16 6.69 -0.26
C SER A 167 18.02 6.91 1.26
N LEU A 168 17.93 8.18 1.70
CA LEU A 168 17.59 8.51 3.09
C LEU A 168 16.13 8.19 3.40
#